data_AF-A0A934VPW1-F1
#
_entry.id   AF-A0A934VPW1-F1
#
_cell.length_a   1.000
_cell.length_b   1.000
_cell.length_c   1.000
_cell.angle_alpha   90.00
_cell.angle_beta   90.00
_cell.angle_gamma   90.00
#
_symmetry.space_group_name_H-M   'P 1'
#
loop_
_entity.id
_entity.type
_entity.pdbx_description
1 polymer ?
#
loop_
_entity_poly.entity_id
_entity_poly.type
_entity_poly.pdbx_seq_one_letter_code
_entity_poly.pdbx_strand_id
1 'polypeptide(L)'
;MRLLYRGLRNPFLSVLAALLLHASTSADTVLVEGPITLDDFGNEQEHTVQIPDDVRDLSGALAIKVTVENHSETYCRVESWIMEKWMNVNSAVHLPPGQASDLTIFLTRHNDFLGNASTLFPEMRAMPGGTIVHWARIDLENDPKTISFTVFAESPVNLEISNIRSYGTYKSPQEMAAQDDFFPFIDQFGQYKHNDWPGKIHSEAELRATISKEDLDLNNHPTPPNRNQYGGWATGPKFEATGYFRVEKIDGRWWLIDPSGCLFWSYGATGFDFNFAETKTEGRENFFEGLPPTGRSQIRAIC
;
A
#
# COMPACT_ATOMS: atom_id res chain seq x y z
N MET A 1 6.77 35.67 20.79
CA MET A 1 8.09 36.12 21.25
C MET A 1 9.13 35.23 20.57
N ARG A 2 9.90 35.81 19.66
CA ARG A 2 10.86 35.16 18.73
C ARG A 2 12.16 34.78 19.44
N LEU A 3 12.75 33.64 19.07
CA LEU A 3 14.17 33.25 19.17
C LEU A 3 14.33 32.09 18.15
N LEU A 4 14.72 32.27 16.88
CA LEU A 4 16.03 32.61 16.29
C LEU A 4 17.22 31.85 16.87
N TYR A 5 17.68 30.82 16.16
CA TYR A 5 19.11 30.53 16.00
C TYR A 5 19.42 30.02 14.58
N ARG A 6 20.38 30.70 13.94
CA ARG A 6 21.05 30.40 12.66
C ARG A 6 21.91 29.13 12.86
N GLY A 7 22.20 28.26 11.90
CA GLY A 7 22.71 28.51 10.54
C GLY A 7 24.20 28.13 10.50
N LEU A 8 24.52 26.97 9.90
CA LEU A 8 25.88 26.59 9.51
C LEU A 8 25.82 26.01 8.09
N ARG A 9 26.31 26.82 7.14
CA ARG A 9 26.78 26.38 5.81
C ARG A 9 28.28 26.15 5.93
N ASN A 10 28.80 25.11 5.30
CA ASN A 10 30.15 25.15 4.72
C ASN A 10 30.21 24.26 3.45
N PRO A 11 31.03 24.62 2.45
CA PRO A 11 30.93 24.21 1.04
C PRO A 11 32.06 23.24 0.62
N PHE A 12 32.11 22.90 -0.68
CA PHE A 12 33.08 22.02 -1.39
C PHE A 12 32.78 20.51 -1.21
N LEU A 13 32.60 19.67 -2.23
CA LEU A 13 33.12 19.64 -3.59
C LEU A 13 32.03 19.33 -4.63
N SER A 14 32.05 20.09 -5.73
CA SER A 14 31.70 19.60 -7.06
C SER A 14 32.87 18.76 -7.59
N VAL A 15 32.59 17.72 -8.39
CA VAL A 15 33.30 17.32 -9.63
C VAL A 15 32.71 15.99 -10.16
N LEU A 16 32.17 16.09 -11.37
CA LEU A 16 31.95 15.06 -12.40
C LEU A 16 31.17 13.76 -12.06
N ALA A 17 29.95 13.69 -12.58
CA ALA A 17 29.56 12.62 -13.50
C ALA A 17 28.54 13.17 -14.51
N ALA A 18 29.03 13.61 -15.66
CA ALA A 18 28.22 13.83 -16.85
C ALA A 18 28.35 12.60 -17.76
N LEU A 19 27.31 12.37 -18.56
CA LEU A 19 27.08 11.30 -19.54
C LEU A 19 26.58 9.96 -19.00
N LEU A 20 25.25 9.82 -19.02
CA LEU A 20 24.58 8.82 -19.88
C LEU A 20 23.25 9.43 -20.36
N LEU A 21 23.30 10.09 -21.52
CA LEU A 21 22.13 10.28 -22.37
C LEU A 21 21.91 8.94 -23.09
N HIS A 22 20.73 8.34 -22.92
CA HIS A 22 19.89 7.64 -23.91
C HIS A 22 19.02 6.58 -23.24
N ALA A 23 17.82 7.00 -22.80
CA ALA A 23 16.55 6.32 -23.05
C ALA A 23 15.45 7.24 -22.51
N SER A 24 14.41 7.48 -23.31
CA SER A 24 13.27 8.33 -22.97
C SER A 24 12.68 7.95 -21.61
N THR A 25 12.99 8.71 -20.56
CA THR A 25 12.19 8.74 -19.34
C THR A 25 10.87 9.38 -19.74
N SER A 26 9.81 8.58 -19.88
CA SER A 26 8.46 9.13 -19.96
C SER A 26 8.27 9.98 -18.70
N ALA A 27 8.33 11.31 -18.84
CA ALA A 27 7.89 12.21 -17.80
C ALA A 27 6.38 11.98 -17.64
N ASP A 28 5.88 11.95 -16.40
CA ASP A 28 4.45 11.85 -16.11
C ASP A 28 3.64 12.74 -17.08
N THR A 29 2.77 12.14 -17.88
CA THR A 29 1.94 12.83 -18.89
C THR A 29 0.66 13.28 -18.22
N VAL A 30 0.31 14.56 -18.33
CA VAL A 30 -0.99 15.07 -17.89
C VAL A 30 -2.09 14.43 -18.75
N LEU A 31 -3.05 13.77 -18.11
CA LEU A 31 -4.14 13.07 -18.80
C LEU A 31 -5.40 13.95 -18.88
N VAL A 32 -5.64 14.77 -17.86
CA VAL A 32 -6.77 15.71 -17.82
C VAL A 32 -6.27 17.04 -17.28
N GLU A 33 -6.53 18.11 -18.03
CA GLU A 33 -6.10 19.45 -17.70
C GLU A 33 -7.02 20.12 -16.67
N GLY A 34 -6.41 20.83 -15.72
CA GLY A 34 -7.10 21.63 -14.72
C GLY A 34 -7.78 20.82 -13.59
N PRO A 35 -8.15 21.49 -12.49
CA PRO A 35 -8.92 20.87 -11.42
C PRO A 35 -10.39 20.70 -11.82
N ILE A 36 -11.02 19.68 -11.25
CA ILE A 36 -12.44 19.39 -11.36
C ILE A 36 -13.04 19.55 -9.97
N THR A 37 -14.02 20.44 -9.87
CA THR A 37 -14.77 20.66 -8.63
C THR A 37 -16.02 19.79 -8.63
N LEU A 38 -16.22 19.03 -7.56
CA LEU A 38 -17.45 18.28 -7.30
C LEU A 38 -18.15 18.95 -6.12
N ASP A 39 -19.20 19.72 -6.39
CA ASP A 39 -19.99 20.41 -5.36
C ASP A 39 -21.21 19.59 -4.96
N ASP A 40 -21.52 19.58 -3.65
CA ASP A 40 -22.70 18.91 -3.08
C ASP A 40 -22.85 17.43 -3.50
N PHE A 41 -21.72 16.72 -3.59
CA PHE A 41 -21.66 15.35 -4.09
C PHE A 41 -22.08 14.35 -3.00
N GLY A 42 -23.16 13.61 -3.27
CA GLY A 42 -23.79 12.69 -2.32
C GLY A 42 -23.15 11.29 -2.25
N ASN A 43 -23.63 10.48 -1.30
CA ASN A 43 -23.21 9.08 -1.16
C ASN A 43 -23.51 8.27 -2.43
N GLU A 44 -22.54 7.45 -2.85
CA GLU A 44 -22.54 6.62 -4.06
C GLU A 44 -22.70 7.38 -5.38
N GLN A 45 -22.62 8.72 -5.36
CA GLN A 45 -22.58 9.48 -6.60
C GLN A 45 -21.25 9.29 -7.32
N GLU A 46 -21.30 9.33 -8.64
CA GLU A 46 -20.18 9.08 -9.52
C GLU A 46 -19.96 10.25 -10.47
N HIS A 47 -18.69 10.66 -10.61
CA HIS A 47 -18.23 11.58 -11.65
C HIS A 47 -17.28 10.85 -12.60
N THR A 48 -17.44 11.01 -13.91
CA THR A 48 -16.59 10.36 -14.90
C THR A 48 -15.95 11.39 -15.82
N VAL A 49 -14.64 11.30 -15.97
CA VAL A 49 -13.83 12.16 -16.85
C VAL A 49 -13.38 11.38 -18.07
N GLN A 50 -13.29 12.05 -19.22
CA GLN A 50 -12.76 11.47 -20.45
C GLN A 50 -11.25 11.70 -20.52
N ILE A 51 -10.51 10.67 -20.93
CA ILE A 51 -9.09 10.79 -21.29
C ILE A 51 -9.00 11.11 -22.79
N PRO A 52 -8.39 12.24 -23.19
CA PRO A 52 -8.22 12.61 -24.59
C PRO A 52 -7.46 11.55 -25.39
N ASP A 53 -7.80 11.39 -26.67
CA ASP A 53 -7.24 10.34 -27.54
C ASP A 53 -5.71 10.45 -27.70
N ASP A 54 -5.15 11.66 -27.68
CA ASP A 54 -3.73 11.96 -27.92
C ASP A 54 -2.81 11.63 -26.72
N VAL A 55 -3.38 11.47 -25.53
CA VAL A 55 -2.65 11.10 -24.30
C VAL A 55 -3.14 9.77 -23.70
N ARG A 56 -3.99 9.03 -24.43
CA ARG A 56 -4.63 7.79 -23.94
C ARG A 56 -3.69 6.60 -23.84
N ASP A 57 -2.58 6.58 -24.59
CA ASP A 57 -1.65 5.46 -24.53
C ASP A 57 -0.96 5.40 -23.16
N LEU A 58 -1.41 4.45 -22.34
CA LEU A 58 -0.87 4.18 -21.01
C LEU A 58 -0.08 2.86 -20.95
N SER A 59 0.25 2.26 -22.10
CA SER A 59 0.97 0.99 -22.18
C SER A 59 2.35 1.03 -21.52
N GLY A 60 3.01 2.18 -21.54
CA GLY A 60 4.29 2.44 -20.88
C GLY A 60 4.20 2.92 -19.42
N ALA A 61 3.01 3.26 -18.93
CA ALA A 61 2.81 3.79 -17.58
C ALA A 61 2.58 2.66 -16.56
N LEU A 62 3.07 2.84 -15.33
CA LEU A 62 2.81 1.91 -14.23
C LEU A 62 1.43 2.14 -13.59
N ALA A 63 1.05 3.40 -13.44
CA ALA A 63 -0.18 3.81 -12.78
C ALA A 63 -0.72 5.12 -13.39
N ILE A 64 -1.91 5.50 -12.95
CA ILE A 64 -2.43 6.87 -13.00
C ILE A 64 -2.42 7.42 -11.59
N LYS A 65 -1.97 8.67 -11.42
CA LYS A 65 -1.98 9.36 -10.14
C LYS A 65 -2.92 10.55 -10.21
N VAL A 66 -3.71 10.73 -9.15
CA VAL A 66 -4.73 11.78 -9.03
C VAL A 66 -4.64 12.35 -7.63
N THR A 67 -4.67 13.67 -7.50
CA THR A 67 -4.78 14.33 -6.19
C THR A 67 -6.26 14.59 -5.93
N VAL A 68 -6.74 14.21 -4.74
CA VAL A 68 -8.12 14.45 -4.31
C VAL A 68 -8.09 15.22 -2.99
N GLU A 69 -8.76 16.36 -2.95
CA GLU A 69 -8.87 17.22 -1.78
C GLU A 69 -10.32 17.31 -1.30
N ASN A 70 -10.50 17.17 0.01
CA ASN A 70 -11.80 17.29 0.65
C ASN A 70 -11.96 18.68 1.28
N HIS A 71 -12.83 19.51 0.69
CA HIS A 71 -13.15 20.85 1.17
C HIS A 71 -14.37 20.90 2.09
N SER A 72 -14.80 19.74 2.59
CA SER A 72 -15.98 19.60 3.46
C SER A 72 -15.57 19.49 4.92
N GLU A 73 -16.55 19.68 5.80
CA GLU A 73 -16.41 19.48 7.26
C GLU A 73 -16.64 18.02 7.69
N THR A 74 -16.92 17.13 6.73
CA THR A 74 -17.19 15.71 6.97
C THR A 74 -16.20 14.82 6.24
N TYR A 75 -16.00 13.63 6.77
CA TYR A 75 -15.18 12.61 6.17
C TYR A 75 -15.82 12.05 4.89
N CYS A 76 -15.00 11.72 3.90
CA CYS A 76 -15.43 10.92 2.77
C CYS A 76 -14.37 9.90 2.36
N ARG A 77 -14.81 8.88 1.61
CA ARG A 77 -13.94 7.98 0.86
C ARG A 77 -14.24 8.16 -0.62
N VAL A 78 -13.20 8.29 -1.44
CA VAL A 78 -13.32 8.33 -2.89
C VAL A 78 -12.68 7.07 -3.45
N GLU A 79 -13.47 6.30 -4.20
CA GLU A 79 -12.98 5.18 -4.98
C GLU A 79 -12.87 5.60 -6.45
N SER A 80 -11.85 5.11 -7.13
CA SER A 80 -11.66 5.38 -8.55
C SER A 80 -11.24 4.14 -9.30
N TRP A 81 -11.71 4.05 -10.54
CA TRP A 81 -11.38 2.98 -11.47
C TRP A 81 -11.27 3.51 -12.89
N ILE A 82 -10.59 2.72 -13.70
CA ILE A 82 -10.53 2.84 -15.15
C ILE A 82 -11.08 1.56 -15.77
N MET A 83 -11.52 1.65 -17.03
CA MET A 83 -12.14 0.55 -17.77
C MET A 83 -13.50 0.10 -17.16
N GLU A 84 -14.06 -0.98 -17.71
CA GLU A 84 -15.33 -1.55 -17.27
C GLU A 84 -15.30 -2.01 -15.81
N LYS A 85 -16.39 -1.78 -15.06
CA LYS A 85 -16.50 -2.04 -13.61
C LYS A 85 -16.25 -3.50 -13.17
N TRP A 86 -16.23 -4.46 -14.10
CA TRP A 86 -15.97 -5.87 -13.77
C TRP A 86 -14.50 -6.27 -14.00
N MET A 87 -13.72 -5.42 -14.69
CA MET A 87 -12.29 -5.61 -14.97
C MET A 87 -11.40 -4.87 -13.96
N ASN A 88 -11.99 -4.47 -12.83
CA ASN A 88 -11.52 -3.40 -11.96
C ASN A 88 -10.04 -3.51 -11.58
N VAL A 89 -9.34 -2.41 -11.84
CA VAL A 89 -8.31 -1.93 -10.93
C VAL A 89 -8.89 -0.73 -10.21
N ASN A 90 -9.20 -0.90 -8.95
CA ASN A 90 -9.70 0.17 -8.12
C ASN A 90 -8.61 0.64 -7.15
N SER A 91 -8.58 1.94 -6.93
CA SER A 91 -7.86 2.55 -5.81
C SER A 91 -8.86 3.36 -4.99
N ALA A 92 -8.59 3.51 -3.71
CA ALA A 92 -9.41 4.31 -2.82
C ALA A 92 -8.53 5.25 -1.99
N VAL A 93 -9.06 6.43 -1.69
CA VAL A 93 -8.50 7.33 -0.68
C VAL A 93 -9.55 7.64 0.37
N HIS A 94 -9.09 7.74 1.62
CA HIS A 94 -9.91 8.15 2.76
C HIS A 94 -9.48 9.56 3.15
N LEU A 95 -10.44 10.48 3.17
CA LEU A 95 -10.19 11.91 3.26
C LEU A 95 -10.94 12.49 4.46
N PRO A 96 -10.26 12.71 5.59
CA PRO A 96 -10.75 13.57 6.64
C PRO A 96 -11.03 15.00 6.14
N PRO A 97 -11.81 15.79 6.90
CA PRO A 97 -12.09 17.19 6.58
C PRO A 97 -10.82 18.00 6.31
N GLY A 98 -10.81 18.77 5.22
CA GLY A 98 -9.71 19.67 4.85
C GLY A 98 -8.40 18.98 4.43
N GLN A 99 -8.41 17.66 4.19
CA GLN A 99 -7.22 16.92 3.77
C GLN A 99 -7.20 16.65 2.28
N ALA A 100 -5.99 16.64 1.72
CA ALA A 100 -5.68 16.15 0.39
C ALA A 100 -4.89 14.84 0.46
N SER A 101 -5.12 13.93 -0.48
CA SER A 101 -4.35 12.70 -0.64
C SER A 101 -4.20 12.33 -2.10
N ASP A 102 -3.13 11.62 -2.41
CA ASP A 102 -2.88 11.08 -3.74
C ASP A 102 -3.52 9.69 -3.88
N LEU A 103 -4.47 9.57 -4.80
CA LEU A 103 -5.02 8.31 -5.27
C LEU A 103 -4.15 7.76 -6.41
N THR A 104 -3.75 6.48 -6.33
CA THR A 104 -2.90 5.83 -7.34
C THR A 104 -3.58 4.60 -7.92
N ILE A 105 -4.01 4.67 -9.18
CA ILE A 105 -4.64 3.56 -9.91
C ILE A 105 -3.55 2.81 -10.66
N PHE A 106 -3.10 1.67 -10.11
CA PHE A 106 -2.13 0.81 -10.82
C PHE A 106 -2.76 0.22 -12.09
N LEU A 107 -1.99 0.12 -13.16
CA LEU A 107 -2.49 -0.36 -14.44
C LEU A 107 -2.27 -1.86 -14.59
N THR A 108 -3.36 -2.62 -14.66
CA THR A 108 -3.29 -4.07 -14.82
C THR A 108 -3.01 -4.48 -16.26
N ARG A 109 -2.27 -5.57 -16.43
CA ARG A 109 -1.86 -6.12 -17.73
C ARG A 109 -2.57 -7.45 -18.01
N HIS A 110 -2.75 -7.79 -19.29
CA HIS A 110 -3.24 -9.11 -19.66
C HIS A 110 -2.17 -10.18 -19.39
N ASN A 111 -2.59 -11.42 -19.10
CA ASN A 111 -1.69 -12.55 -18.86
C ASN A 111 -0.67 -12.81 -19.98
N ASP A 112 -0.97 -12.45 -21.23
CA ASP A 112 -0.02 -12.62 -22.35
C ASP A 112 1.28 -11.83 -22.15
N PHE A 113 1.24 -10.72 -21.40
CA PHE A 113 2.43 -9.93 -21.04
C PHE A 113 3.38 -10.69 -20.10
N LEU A 114 2.92 -11.78 -19.48
CA LEU A 114 3.79 -12.58 -18.64
C LEU A 114 4.81 -13.36 -19.45
N GLY A 115 4.60 -13.68 -20.73
CA GLY A 115 5.58 -14.41 -21.54
C GLY A 115 6.18 -15.62 -20.80
N ASN A 116 7.51 -15.63 -20.60
CA ASN A 116 8.25 -16.62 -19.81
C ASN A 116 8.47 -16.24 -18.32
N ALA A 117 7.72 -15.30 -17.76
CA ALA A 117 7.89 -14.80 -16.39
C ALA A 117 7.78 -15.91 -15.34
N SER A 118 6.93 -16.92 -15.57
CA SER A 118 6.85 -18.09 -14.67
C SER A 118 8.13 -18.93 -14.63
N THR A 119 8.98 -18.83 -15.66
CA THR A 119 10.30 -19.48 -15.69
C THR A 119 11.35 -18.63 -14.98
N LEU A 120 11.28 -17.30 -15.14
CA LEU A 120 12.19 -16.35 -14.49
C LEU A 120 11.88 -16.16 -12.99
N PHE A 121 10.60 -16.28 -12.64
CA PHE A 121 10.01 -16.04 -11.31
C PHE A 121 9.11 -17.20 -10.89
N PRO A 122 9.64 -18.44 -10.80
CA PRO A 122 8.82 -19.62 -10.51
C PRO A 122 8.05 -19.45 -9.22
N GLU A 123 6.75 -19.79 -9.23
CA GLU A 123 5.83 -19.83 -8.08
C GLU A 123 5.62 -18.46 -7.36
N MET A 124 6.07 -17.33 -7.93
CA MET A 124 5.79 -16.02 -7.36
C MET A 124 4.34 -15.61 -7.68
N ARG A 125 3.61 -15.13 -6.66
CA ARG A 125 2.22 -14.66 -6.84
C ARG A 125 2.11 -13.24 -7.38
N ALA A 126 3.16 -12.44 -7.19
CA ALA A 126 3.29 -11.09 -7.73
C ALA A 126 4.62 -11.02 -8.49
N MET A 127 4.64 -10.26 -9.58
CA MET A 127 5.80 -10.18 -10.46
C MET A 127 6.54 -8.85 -10.31
N PRO A 128 7.88 -8.81 -10.48
CA PRO A 128 8.64 -7.56 -10.45
C PRO A 128 8.18 -6.55 -11.49
N GLY A 129 8.55 -5.28 -11.29
CA GLY A 129 8.14 -4.18 -12.18
C GLY A 129 6.72 -3.66 -11.92
N GLY A 130 6.07 -4.13 -10.84
CA GLY A 130 4.71 -3.75 -10.49
C GLY A 130 3.66 -4.40 -11.39
N THR A 131 3.99 -5.51 -12.04
CA THR A 131 3.07 -6.22 -12.94
C THR A 131 1.94 -6.88 -12.14
N ILE A 132 0.78 -6.24 -12.21
CA ILE A 132 -0.51 -6.80 -11.81
C ILE A 132 -1.13 -7.41 -13.06
N VAL A 133 -1.65 -8.63 -12.96
CA VAL A 133 -2.26 -9.32 -14.11
C VAL A 133 -3.74 -9.58 -13.93
N HIS A 134 -4.47 -9.51 -15.03
CA HIS A 134 -5.85 -9.92 -15.13
C HIS A 134 -6.04 -10.85 -16.33
N TRP A 135 -6.98 -11.78 -16.19
CA TRP A 135 -7.28 -12.78 -17.22
C TRP A 135 -8.03 -12.19 -18.41
N ALA A 136 -8.80 -11.11 -18.20
CA ALA A 136 -9.47 -10.41 -19.30
C ALA A 136 -8.46 -9.54 -20.05
N ARG A 137 -8.58 -9.51 -21.38
CA ARG A 137 -7.72 -8.68 -22.23
C ARG A 137 -7.98 -7.21 -21.94
N ILE A 138 -6.90 -6.48 -21.68
CA ILE A 138 -6.87 -5.04 -21.45
C ILE A 138 -5.94 -4.45 -22.51
N ASP A 139 -6.44 -3.54 -23.35
CA ASP A 139 -5.64 -2.77 -24.29
C ASP A 139 -5.37 -1.38 -23.72
N LEU A 140 -4.21 -1.19 -23.10
CA LEU A 140 -3.86 0.09 -22.47
C LEU A 140 -3.55 1.22 -23.45
N GLU A 141 -3.44 0.93 -24.75
CA GLU A 141 -3.27 1.95 -25.77
C GLU A 141 -4.63 2.61 -26.08
N ASN A 142 -5.72 1.83 -26.04
CA ASN A 142 -7.01 2.26 -26.58
C ASN A 142 -8.19 2.22 -25.58
N ASP A 143 -8.14 1.37 -24.55
CA ASP A 143 -9.23 1.15 -23.60
C ASP A 143 -9.32 2.14 -22.42
N PRO A 144 -8.23 2.82 -21.96
CA PRO A 144 -8.31 3.85 -20.92
C PRO A 144 -9.03 5.12 -21.39
N LYS A 145 -10.32 5.01 -21.71
CA LYS A 145 -11.13 6.12 -22.25
C LYS A 145 -11.63 7.04 -21.17
N THR A 146 -11.84 6.51 -19.97
CA THR A 146 -12.45 7.23 -18.86
C THR A 146 -11.83 6.87 -17.53
N ILE A 147 -11.88 7.82 -16.61
CA ILE A 147 -11.63 7.60 -15.18
C ILE A 147 -12.90 7.97 -14.44
N SER A 148 -13.39 7.08 -13.59
CA SER A 148 -14.56 7.34 -12.77
C SER A 148 -14.15 7.53 -11.32
N PHE A 149 -14.88 8.38 -10.60
CA PHE A 149 -14.70 8.68 -9.19
C PHE A 149 -16.04 8.55 -8.49
N THR A 150 -16.15 7.62 -7.54
CA THR A 150 -17.34 7.43 -6.72
C THR A 150 -17.09 7.82 -5.28
N VAL A 151 -17.98 8.65 -4.76
CA VAL A 151 -17.89 9.23 -3.42
C VAL A 151 -18.75 8.41 -2.45
N PHE A 152 -18.18 8.07 -1.31
CA PHE A 152 -18.88 7.46 -0.18
C PHE A 152 -18.77 8.38 1.03
N ALA A 153 -19.89 8.88 1.53
CA ALA A 153 -19.95 9.85 2.60
C ALA A 153 -21.30 9.77 3.34
N GLU A 154 -21.34 10.22 4.59
CA GLU A 154 -22.59 10.25 5.38
C GLU A 154 -23.50 11.44 5.02
N SER A 155 -22.93 12.46 4.39
CA SER A 155 -23.60 13.68 3.93
C SER A 155 -22.92 14.18 2.66
N PRO A 156 -23.56 15.04 1.85
CA PRO A 156 -22.94 15.61 0.66
C PRO A 156 -21.62 16.33 0.96
N VAL A 157 -20.66 16.21 0.05
CA VAL A 157 -19.31 16.77 0.18
C VAL A 157 -18.91 17.61 -1.03
N ASN A 158 -18.04 18.58 -0.82
CA ASN A 158 -17.35 19.36 -1.83
C ASN A 158 -15.91 18.86 -1.96
N LEU A 159 -15.52 18.45 -3.17
CA LEU A 159 -14.19 17.89 -3.46
C LEU A 159 -13.53 18.62 -4.62
N GLU A 160 -12.20 18.67 -4.61
CA GLU A 160 -11.41 18.97 -5.79
C GLU A 160 -10.65 17.72 -6.24
N ILE A 161 -10.73 17.41 -7.53
CA ILE A 161 -9.94 16.37 -8.18
C ILE A 161 -8.99 17.06 -9.15
N SER A 162 -7.69 16.85 -8.99
CA SER A 162 -6.67 17.53 -9.78
C SER A 162 -5.47 16.64 -10.05
N ASN A 163 -4.52 17.17 -10.84
CA ASN A 163 -3.22 16.54 -11.09
C ASN A 163 -3.32 15.10 -11.66
N ILE A 164 -4.32 14.87 -12.51
CA ILE A 164 -4.59 13.58 -13.16
C ILE A 164 -3.54 13.34 -14.23
N ARG A 165 -2.63 12.40 -13.97
CA ARG A 165 -1.47 12.12 -14.84
C ARG A 165 -1.09 10.65 -14.85
N SER A 166 -0.39 10.20 -15.88
CA SER A 166 0.33 8.93 -15.81
C SER A 166 1.44 9.01 -14.75
N TYR A 167 1.76 7.88 -14.12
CA TYR A 167 2.74 7.83 -13.04
C TYR A 167 3.62 6.59 -13.15
N GLY A 168 4.92 6.85 -13.17
CA GLY A 168 5.94 5.80 -13.21
C GLY A 168 6.03 5.09 -14.56
N THR A 169 7.18 4.49 -14.82
CA THR A 169 7.43 3.69 -16.02
C THR A 169 7.23 2.21 -15.71
N TYR A 170 6.40 1.54 -16.51
CA TYR A 170 6.25 0.09 -16.44
C TYR A 170 7.47 -0.59 -17.06
N LYS A 171 7.99 -1.61 -16.37
CA LYS A 171 8.96 -2.56 -16.90
C LYS A 171 8.38 -3.96 -16.71
N SER A 172 8.36 -4.75 -17.76
CA SER A 172 7.93 -6.16 -17.70
C SER A 172 8.84 -6.98 -16.79
N PRO A 173 8.37 -8.14 -16.28
CA PRO A 173 9.22 -9.03 -15.49
C PRO A 173 10.49 -9.45 -16.24
N GLN A 174 10.43 -9.58 -17.56
CA GLN A 174 11.58 -9.87 -18.44
C GLN A 174 12.60 -8.74 -18.45
N GLU A 175 12.15 -7.50 -18.62
CA GLU A 175 13.02 -6.32 -18.59
C GLU A 175 13.60 -6.10 -17.19
N MET A 176 12.85 -6.44 -16.14
CA MET A 176 13.38 -6.49 -14.78
C MET A 176 14.49 -7.53 -14.65
N ALA A 177 14.22 -8.78 -15.04
CA ALA A 177 15.19 -9.88 -14.96
C ALA A 177 16.45 -9.68 -15.83
N ALA A 178 16.35 -8.92 -16.92
CA ALA A 178 17.45 -8.66 -17.84
C ALA A 178 18.40 -7.53 -17.38
N GLN A 179 18.06 -6.79 -16.31
CA GLN A 179 18.96 -5.79 -15.74
C GLN A 179 20.12 -6.47 -15.01
N ASP A 180 21.36 -6.03 -15.29
CA ASP A 180 22.59 -6.68 -14.82
C ASP A 180 22.68 -6.83 -13.29
N ASP A 181 22.10 -5.89 -12.54
CA ASP A 181 22.11 -5.84 -11.07
C ASP A 181 20.81 -6.31 -10.43
N PHE A 182 19.85 -6.80 -11.22
CA PHE A 182 18.54 -7.14 -10.68
C PHE A 182 18.60 -8.33 -9.72
N PHE A 183 19.32 -9.40 -10.05
CA PHE A 183 19.51 -10.53 -9.14
C PHE A 183 20.83 -10.41 -8.35
N PRO A 184 20.84 -10.72 -7.04
CA PRO A 184 19.68 -10.98 -6.18
C PRO A 184 18.90 -9.69 -5.89
N PHE A 185 17.58 -9.78 -5.79
CA PHE A 185 16.72 -8.64 -5.45
C PHE A 185 16.18 -8.69 -4.02
N ILE A 186 16.53 -9.71 -3.24
CA ILE A 186 16.19 -9.86 -1.82
C ILE A 186 17.48 -9.79 -1.00
N ASP A 187 17.55 -8.85 -0.06
CA ASP A 187 18.71 -8.66 0.81
C ASP A 187 18.78 -9.71 1.94
N GLN A 188 19.84 -9.64 2.75
CA GLN A 188 20.06 -10.55 3.89
C GLN A 188 18.97 -10.52 4.98
N PHE A 189 18.13 -9.48 5.01
CA PHE A 189 17.03 -9.33 5.95
C PHE A 189 15.69 -9.78 5.35
N GLY A 190 15.68 -10.24 4.09
CA GLY A 190 14.45 -10.63 3.38
C GLY A 190 13.72 -9.46 2.71
N GLN A 191 14.33 -8.27 2.65
CA GLN A 191 13.70 -7.07 2.09
C GLN A 191 14.08 -6.87 0.61
N TYR A 192 13.25 -6.14 -0.14
CA TYR A 192 13.58 -5.78 -1.52
C TYR A 192 14.82 -4.89 -1.59
N LYS A 193 15.84 -5.31 -2.34
CA LYS A 193 17.17 -4.69 -2.40
C LYS A 193 17.17 -3.34 -3.11
N HIS A 194 16.43 -3.22 -4.20
CA HIS A 194 16.54 -2.10 -5.16
C HIS A 194 15.64 -0.91 -4.87
N ASN A 195 15.14 -0.78 -3.64
CA ASN A 195 14.40 0.40 -3.20
C ASN A 195 14.70 0.73 -1.74
N ASP A 196 14.39 1.95 -1.34
CA ASP A 196 14.50 2.41 0.04
C ASP A 196 13.17 3.02 0.50
N TRP A 197 12.83 2.83 1.77
CA TRP A 197 11.59 3.34 2.36
C TRP A 197 11.78 3.62 3.85
N PRO A 198 10.96 4.51 4.45
CA PRO A 198 11.02 4.79 5.87
C PRO A 198 10.90 3.51 6.71
N GLY A 199 11.93 3.21 7.49
CA GLY A 199 11.98 2.03 8.36
C GLY A 199 12.66 0.80 7.77
N LYS A 200 13.18 0.85 6.53
CA LYS A 200 14.01 -0.22 5.98
C LYS A 200 15.25 -0.46 6.86
N ILE A 201 15.60 -1.72 7.09
CA ILE A 201 16.77 -2.12 7.87
C ILE A 201 17.98 -2.29 6.94
N HIS A 202 19.08 -1.58 7.21
CA HIS A 202 20.30 -1.67 6.41
C HIS A 202 21.43 -2.42 7.13
N SER A 203 21.31 -2.64 8.44
CA SER A 203 22.31 -3.35 9.23
C SER A 203 21.73 -4.06 10.46
N GLU A 204 22.47 -5.03 10.99
CA GLU A 204 22.12 -5.69 12.24
C GLU A 204 22.07 -4.71 13.43
N ALA A 205 22.94 -3.69 13.43
CA ALA A 205 22.94 -2.66 14.45
C ALA A 205 21.64 -1.84 14.42
N GLU A 206 21.13 -1.50 13.24
CA GLU A 206 19.84 -0.84 13.07
C GLU A 206 18.69 -1.74 13.52
N LEU A 207 18.70 -3.03 13.18
CA LEU A 207 17.69 -3.99 13.64
C LEU A 207 17.62 -4.02 15.18
N ARG A 208 18.78 -4.09 15.85
CA ARG A 208 18.87 -4.06 17.32
C ARG A 208 18.39 -2.72 17.91
N ALA A 209 18.67 -1.61 17.23
CA ALA A 209 18.20 -0.30 17.64
C ALA A 209 16.66 -0.18 17.52
N THR A 210 16.07 -0.74 16.46
CA THR A 210 14.61 -0.79 16.26
C THR A 210 13.93 -1.61 17.35
N ILE A 211 14.46 -2.79 17.69
CA ILE A 211 13.97 -3.61 18.82
C ILE A 211 14.02 -2.81 20.12
N SER A 212 15.14 -2.13 20.40
CA SER A 212 15.28 -1.32 21.62
C SER A 212 14.29 -0.16 21.68
N LYS A 213 13.97 0.43 20.51
CA LYS A 213 12.97 1.49 20.39
C LYS A 213 11.55 0.97 20.61
N GLU A 214 11.22 -0.20 20.08
CA GLU A 214 9.94 -0.88 20.32
C GLU A 214 9.79 -1.25 21.79
N ASP A 215 10.81 -1.81 22.44
CA ASP A 215 10.79 -2.12 23.87
C ASP A 215 10.51 -0.87 24.71
N LEU A 216 11.13 0.27 24.37
CA LEU A 216 10.86 1.53 25.07
C LEU A 216 9.42 2.00 24.84
N ASP A 217 8.90 1.87 23.62
CA ASP A 217 7.52 2.24 23.30
C ASP A 217 6.51 1.38 24.06
N LEU A 218 6.70 0.06 24.09
CA LEU A 218 5.87 -0.88 24.85
C LEU A 218 5.90 -0.59 26.36
N ASN A 219 7.06 -0.22 26.90
CA ASN A 219 7.18 0.17 28.31
C ASN A 219 6.47 1.50 28.62
N ASN A 220 6.43 2.43 27.67
CA ASN A 220 5.72 3.71 27.81
C ASN A 220 4.21 3.59 27.58
N HIS A 221 3.76 2.55 26.87
CA HIS A 221 2.36 2.28 26.56
C HIS A 221 1.92 0.91 27.10
N PRO A 222 1.89 0.72 28.44
CA PRO A 222 1.45 -0.53 29.04
C PRO A 222 -0.03 -0.81 28.73
N THR A 223 -0.45 -2.05 28.99
CA THR A 223 -1.84 -2.47 28.82
C THR A 223 -2.81 -1.44 29.42
N PRO A 224 -3.85 -1.00 28.67
CA PRO A 224 -4.79 -0.01 29.15
C PRO A 224 -5.39 -0.40 30.51
N PRO A 225 -5.54 0.57 31.44
CA PRO A 225 -6.20 0.31 32.71
C PRO A 225 -7.65 -0.15 32.48
N ASN A 226 -8.24 -0.80 33.49
CA ASN A 226 -9.62 -1.31 33.44
C ASN A 226 -9.83 -2.47 32.46
N ARG A 227 -8.81 -3.32 32.31
CA ARG A 227 -8.89 -4.63 31.67
C ARG A 227 -8.68 -5.71 32.72
N ASN A 228 -9.49 -6.75 32.71
CA ASN A 228 -9.24 -7.93 33.54
C ASN A 228 -8.26 -8.90 32.82
N GLN A 229 -8.00 -10.05 33.44
CA GLN A 229 -7.10 -11.08 32.89
C GLN A 229 -7.52 -11.65 31.52
N TYR A 230 -8.76 -11.43 31.08
CA TYR A 230 -9.28 -11.86 29.78
C TYR A 230 -9.41 -10.70 28.77
N GLY A 231 -9.03 -9.48 29.15
CA GLY A 231 -9.18 -8.28 28.32
C GLY A 231 -10.58 -7.65 28.35
N GLY A 232 -11.50 -8.14 29.19
CA GLY A 232 -12.82 -7.54 29.34
C GLY A 232 -12.80 -6.24 30.15
N TRP A 233 -13.85 -5.42 29.99
CA TRP A 233 -14.00 -4.11 30.63
C TRP A 233 -14.24 -4.26 32.15
N ALA A 234 -13.16 -4.20 32.92
CA ALA A 234 -13.15 -4.57 34.34
C ALA A 234 -14.05 -3.69 35.23
N THR A 235 -14.15 -2.40 34.90
CA THR A 235 -14.99 -1.42 35.62
C THR A 235 -16.36 -1.21 34.98
N GLY A 236 -16.68 -1.98 33.94
CA GLY A 236 -17.96 -1.96 33.26
C GLY A 236 -19.05 -2.77 33.97
N PRO A 237 -20.23 -2.89 33.34
CA PRO A 237 -21.30 -3.75 33.86
C PRO A 237 -20.85 -5.21 33.93
N LYS A 238 -21.38 -5.91 34.94
CA LYS A 238 -21.11 -7.32 35.21
C LYS A 238 -22.34 -8.17 34.91
N PHE A 239 -22.11 -9.28 34.24
CA PHE A 239 -23.11 -10.27 33.85
C PHE A 239 -22.74 -11.63 34.47
N GLU A 240 -23.56 -12.65 34.21
CA GLU A 240 -23.28 -14.00 34.70
C GLU A 240 -21.92 -14.50 34.20
N ALA A 241 -21.05 -14.88 35.15
CA ALA A 241 -19.73 -15.44 34.94
C ALA A 241 -19.82 -16.96 34.83
N THR A 242 -19.78 -17.49 33.61
CA THR A 242 -19.93 -18.93 33.34
C THR A 242 -18.60 -19.68 33.31
N GLY A 243 -17.46 -18.96 33.43
CA GLY A 243 -16.13 -19.53 33.25
C GLY A 243 -15.69 -19.70 31.79
N TYR A 244 -16.52 -19.30 30.82
CA TYR A 244 -16.21 -19.35 29.39
C TYR A 244 -16.64 -18.06 28.69
N PHE A 245 -16.04 -17.76 27.54
CA PHE A 245 -16.56 -16.73 26.65
C PHE A 245 -17.95 -17.12 26.14
N ARG A 246 -18.86 -16.16 26.09
CA ARG A 246 -20.22 -16.35 25.56
C ARG A 246 -20.72 -15.10 24.86
N VAL A 247 -21.82 -15.21 24.12
CA VAL A 247 -22.50 -14.07 23.50
C VAL A 247 -23.74 -13.68 24.29
N GLU A 248 -24.03 -12.38 24.35
CA GLU A 248 -25.27 -11.85 24.95
C GLU A 248 -25.74 -10.63 24.17
N LYS A 249 -27.06 -10.48 24.01
CA LYS A 249 -27.66 -9.29 23.41
C LYS A 249 -28.12 -8.34 24.52
N ILE A 250 -27.43 -7.22 24.66
CA ILE A 250 -27.65 -6.21 25.72
C ILE A 250 -28.05 -4.89 25.04
N ASP A 251 -29.19 -4.32 25.42
CA ASP A 251 -29.75 -3.09 24.85
C ASP A 251 -29.79 -3.08 23.32
N GLY A 252 -30.18 -4.21 22.72
CA GLY A 252 -30.28 -4.37 21.27
C GLY A 252 -28.96 -4.66 20.55
N ARG A 253 -27.80 -4.63 21.23
CA ARG A 253 -26.47 -4.88 20.65
C ARG A 253 -25.89 -6.23 21.07
N TRP A 254 -25.19 -6.89 20.17
CA TRP A 254 -24.48 -8.13 20.47
C TRP A 254 -23.12 -7.85 21.11
N TRP A 255 -22.85 -8.53 22.21
CA TRP A 255 -21.59 -8.47 22.94
C TRP A 255 -21.02 -9.86 23.15
N LEU A 256 -19.68 -9.94 23.20
CA LEU A 256 -19.02 -11.03 23.87
C LEU A 256 -18.95 -10.71 25.37
N ILE A 257 -19.17 -11.72 26.19
CA ILE A 257 -18.98 -11.69 27.64
C ILE A 257 -17.82 -12.64 27.95
N ASP A 258 -16.86 -12.15 28.72
CA ASP A 258 -15.70 -12.94 29.12
C ASP A 258 -16.02 -13.93 30.27
N PRO A 259 -15.10 -14.87 30.59
CA PRO A 259 -15.32 -15.86 31.64
C PRO A 259 -15.69 -15.31 33.03
N SER A 260 -15.34 -14.05 33.32
CA SER A 260 -15.63 -13.37 34.58
C SER A 260 -16.88 -12.48 34.54
N GLY A 261 -17.65 -12.53 33.45
CA GLY A 261 -18.88 -11.78 33.28
C GLY A 261 -18.69 -10.32 32.82
N CYS A 262 -17.53 -9.93 32.31
CA CYS A 262 -17.30 -8.59 31.77
C CYS A 262 -17.62 -8.50 30.28
N LEU A 263 -18.08 -7.32 29.81
CA LEU A 263 -18.13 -7.02 28.38
C LEU A 263 -16.74 -7.13 27.76
N PHE A 264 -16.67 -7.79 26.60
CA PHE A 264 -15.45 -8.01 25.84
C PHE A 264 -15.65 -7.60 24.38
N TRP A 265 -14.62 -6.98 23.80
CA TRP A 265 -14.57 -6.67 22.38
C TRP A 265 -13.38 -7.40 21.76
N SER A 266 -13.65 -8.31 20.83
CA SER A 266 -12.60 -9.07 20.15
C SER A 266 -11.97 -8.20 19.07
N TYR A 267 -10.79 -7.67 19.36
CA TYR A 267 -9.98 -6.90 18.41
C TYR A 267 -8.53 -7.35 18.51
N GLY A 268 -7.95 -7.72 17.38
CA GLY A 268 -6.58 -8.22 17.30
C GLY A 268 -6.18 -8.49 15.86
N ALA A 269 -4.90 -8.81 15.67
CA ALA A 269 -4.38 -9.24 14.38
C ALA A 269 -4.62 -10.75 14.17
N THR A 270 -4.52 -11.20 12.92
CA THR A 270 -4.53 -12.62 12.55
C THR A 270 -3.13 -13.03 12.07
N GLY A 271 -2.89 -14.33 11.86
CA GLY A 271 -1.60 -14.79 11.32
C GLY A 271 -0.50 -14.99 12.35
N PHE A 272 -0.85 -15.14 13.63
CA PHE A 272 0.10 -15.50 14.70
C PHE A 272 0.50 -16.98 14.62
N ASP A 273 1.38 -17.32 13.68
CA ASP A 273 2.08 -18.61 13.63
C ASP A 273 3.42 -18.42 12.92
N PHE A 274 4.44 -19.15 13.36
CA PHE A 274 5.76 -19.10 12.74
C PHE A 274 5.82 -19.72 11.33
N ASN A 275 4.74 -20.36 10.87
CA ASN A 275 4.65 -21.05 9.58
C ASN A 275 3.88 -20.25 8.51
N PHE A 276 3.42 -19.02 8.79
CA PHE A 276 2.71 -18.20 7.78
C PHE A 276 3.63 -17.37 6.87
N ALA A 277 4.89 -17.14 7.26
CA ALA A 277 5.84 -16.28 6.53
C ALA A 277 7.01 -17.06 5.89
N GLU A 278 6.78 -18.32 5.54
CA GLU A 278 7.80 -19.15 4.88
C GLU A 278 7.80 -18.90 3.37
N THR A 279 8.99 -18.78 2.78
CA THR A 279 9.16 -18.74 1.32
C THR A 279 9.97 -19.93 0.85
N LYS A 280 9.55 -20.50 -0.30
CA LYS A 280 10.32 -21.53 -0.98
C LYS A 280 11.61 -20.91 -1.52
N THR A 281 12.74 -21.54 -1.23
CA THR A 281 14.07 -21.10 -1.71
C THR A 281 14.66 -22.03 -2.75
N GLU A 282 14.24 -23.30 -2.77
CA GLU A 282 14.64 -24.27 -3.79
C GLU A 282 14.19 -23.79 -5.19
N GLY A 283 15.14 -23.67 -6.11
CA GLY A 283 14.90 -23.14 -7.47
C GLY A 283 14.74 -21.62 -7.54
N ARG A 284 15.08 -20.90 -6.46
CA ARG A 284 15.04 -19.43 -6.34
C ARG A 284 16.27 -18.88 -5.62
N GLU A 285 17.35 -19.65 -5.55
CA GLU A 285 18.54 -19.30 -4.78
C GLU A 285 19.16 -17.98 -5.24
N ASN A 286 19.08 -17.70 -6.54
CA ASN A 286 19.54 -16.44 -7.15
C ASN A 286 18.72 -15.20 -6.76
N PHE A 287 17.57 -15.36 -6.08
CA PHE A 287 16.76 -14.21 -5.66
C PHE A 287 17.35 -13.54 -4.41
N PHE A 288 18.11 -14.29 -3.62
CA PHE A 288 18.55 -13.90 -2.29
C PHE A 288 20.05 -13.63 -2.27
N GLU A 289 20.44 -12.53 -1.62
CA GLU A 289 21.85 -12.19 -1.39
C GLU A 289 22.56 -13.21 -0.50
N GLY A 290 21.82 -13.87 0.39
CA GLY A 290 22.31 -14.98 1.19
C GLY A 290 21.18 -15.86 1.68
N LEU A 291 21.46 -17.16 1.78
CA LEU A 291 20.60 -18.14 2.44
C LEU A 291 21.33 -18.69 3.67
N PRO A 292 20.63 -18.96 4.78
CA PRO A 292 21.22 -19.69 5.90
C PRO A 292 21.76 -21.06 5.47
N PRO A 293 22.80 -21.59 6.16
CA PRO A 293 23.37 -22.90 5.87
C PRO A 293 22.31 -24.00 5.80
N THR A 294 22.46 -24.90 4.82
CA THR A 294 21.48 -25.88 4.37
C THR A 294 20.87 -26.73 5.49
N GLY A 295 19.54 -26.78 5.53
CA GLY A 295 18.76 -27.60 6.48
C GLY A 295 17.24 -27.44 6.41
N ARG A 296 16.73 -26.44 5.69
CA ARG A 296 15.29 -26.28 5.40
C ARG A 296 15.11 -25.84 3.95
N SER A 297 14.23 -26.52 3.21
CA SER A 297 13.82 -26.17 1.83
C SER A 297 12.95 -24.91 1.76
N GLN A 298 12.60 -24.38 2.93
CA GLN A 298 11.90 -23.12 3.12
C GLN A 298 12.70 -22.28 4.11
N ILE A 299 12.90 -21.02 3.76
CA ILE A 299 13.51 -20.04 4.66
C ILE A 299 12.43 -19.09 5.08
N ARG A 300 12.45 -18.77 6.36
CA ARG A 300 11.51 -17.83 6.97
C ARG A 300 11.91 -16.45 6.50
N ALA A 301 11.05 -15.82 5.71
CA ALA A 301 11.17 -14.40 5.51
C ALA A 301 10.83 -13.73 6.84
N ILE A 302 11.69 -12.83 7.30
CA ILE A 302 11.31 -11.88 8.34
C ILE A 302 10.51 -10.83 7.57
N CYS A 303 9.20 -11.06 7.44
CA CYS A 303 8.28 -10.06 6.91
C CYS A 303 7.90 -9.08 8.03
#